data_AF-A0A1D6JNU0-F1
#
_entry.id   AF-A0A1D6JNU0-F1
#
_cell.length_a   1.000
_cell.length_b   1.000
_cell.length_c   1.000
_cell.angle_alpha   90.00
_cell.angle_beta   90.00
_cell.angle_gamma   90.00
#
_symmetry.space_group_name_H-M   'P 1'
#
loop_
_entity.id
_entity.type
_entity.pdbx_description
1 polymer ?
#
loop_
_entity_poly.entity_id
_entity_poly.type
_entity_poly.pdbx_seq_one_letter_code
_entity_poly.pdbx_strand_id
1 'polypeptide(L)'
;MFLTRTEYDRGVNTFSPEGRLFQVEYAIEAIKLGSTAIGLKTKDGVVLAVEKRVTSPLLEPSSVEKIMEIDEHIGCAMSGLIADARTLVEHARVETQNHRFSYGEPMTVESSTQAICDLALRFGEGDEESMSRPFGVSLLIAGHDENGPSLYV
;
A
#
# COMPACT_ATOMS: atom_id res chain seq x y z
N MET A 1 -20.45 -10.01 18.53
CA MET A 1 -19.42 -10.75 17.78
C MET A 1 -20.09 -11.24 16.51
N PHE A 2 -19.69 -10.74 15.35
CA PHE A 2 -20.27 -11.20 14.09
C PHE A 2 -19.82 -12.66 13.86
N LEU A 3 -20.77 -13.59 13.92
CA LEU A 3 -20.52 -15.03 13.77
C LEU A 3 -20.65 -15.41 12.29
N THR A 4 -19.64 -15.08 11.50
CA THR A 4 -19.37 -15.81 10.25
C THR A 4 -18.65 -17.11 10.59
N ARG A 5 -18.93 -18.18 9.85
CA ARG A 5 -18.36 -19.52 10.09
C ARG A 5 -16.84 -19.47 9.91
N THR A 6 -16.08 -19.60 10.99
CA THR A 6 -14.62 -19.61 10.99
C THR A 6 -14.12 -21.06 10.89
N GLU A 7 -13.91 -21.51 9.66
CA GLU A 7 -13.20 -22.76 9.36
C GLU A 7 -11.91 -22.37 8.62
N TYR A 8 -10.78 -22.97 8.98
CA TYR A 8 -9.47 -22.80 8.29
C TYR A 8 -8.77 -21.44 8.39
N ASP A 9 -9.07 -20.61 9.39
CA ASP A 9 -8.47 -19.27 9.58
C ASP A 9 -7.53 -19.14 10.79
N ARG A 10 -7.25 -20.24 11.51
CA ARG A 10 -6.40 -20.23 12.71
C ARG A 10 -4.92 -20.02 12.44
N GLY A 11 -4.41 -20.50 11.31
CA GLY A 11 -3.03 -20.31 10.90
C GLY A 11 -2.93 -19.24 9.81
N VAL A 12 -1.84 -18.47 9.82
CA VAL A 12 -1.66 -17.35 8.88
C VAL A 12 -1.56 -17.84 7.43
N ASN A 13 -0.94 -19.01 7.23
CA ASN A 13 -0.69 -19.62 5.92
C ASN A 13 -1.58 -20.85 5.65
N THR A 14 -2.77 -20.92 6.25
CA THR A 14 -3.72 -22.02 6.02
C THR A 14 -4.57 -21.73 4.78
N PHE A 15 -4.63 -22.68 3.85
CA PHE A 15 -5.48 -22.58 2.67
C PHE A 15 -6.94 -22.91 2.99
N SER A 16 -7.85 -22.12 2.41
CA SER A 16 -9.28 -22.42 2.39
C SER A 16 -9.60 -23.59 1.45
N PRO A 17 -10.79 -24.19 1.55
CA PRO A 17 -11.27 -25.19 0.58
C PRO A 17 -11.26 -24.70 -0.88
N GLU A 18 -11.35 -23.39 -1.09
CA GLU A 18 -11.28 -22.73 -2.41
C GLU A 18 -9.84 -22.41 -2.85
N GLY A 19 -8.82 -22.79 -2.06
CA GLY A 19 -7.41 -22.56 -2.38
C GLY A 19 -6.92 -21.14 -2.14
N ARG A 20 -7.61 -20.34 -1.30
CA ARG A 20 -7.24 -18.96 -0.98
C ARG A 20 -6.71 -18.84 0.44
N LEU A 21 -5.91 -17.81 0.72
CA LEU A 21 -5.46 -17.50 2.08
C LEU A 21 -6.44 -16.54 2.73
N PHE A 22 -7.15 -17.00 3.78
CA PHE A 22 -8.18 -16.17 4.42
C PHE A 22 -7.64 -14.88 5.04
N GLN A 23 -6.40 -14.87 5.53
CA GLN A 23 -5.80 -13.65 6.09
C GLN A 23 -5.65 -12.53 5.04
N VAL A 24 -5.38 -12.89 3.78
CA VAL A 24 -5.31 -11.92 2.68
C VAL A 24 -6.71 -11.40 2.34
N GLU A 25 -7.73 -12.26 2.33
CA GLU A 25 -9.12 -11.83 2.14
C GLU A 25 -9.58 -10.88 3.23
N TYR A 26 -9.25 -11.16 4.48
CA TYR A 26 -9.58 -10.29 5.60
C TYR A 26 -8.90 -8.93 5.50
N ALA A 27 -7.65 -8.88 5.02
CA ALA A 27 -6.96 -7.62 4.75
C ALA A 27 -7.65 -6.82 3.62
N ILE A 28 -8.11 -7.49 2.56
CA ILE A 28 -8.87 -6.86 1.47
C ILE A 28 -10.21 -6.30 1.97
N GLU A 29 -10.91 -7.00 2.86
CA GLU A 29 -12.13 -6.47 3.49
C GLU A 29 -11.85 -5.25 4.37
N ALA A 30 -10.70 -5.21 5.07
CA ALA A 30 -10.30 -4.05 5.86
C ALA A 30 -10.08 -2.80 5.00
N ILE A 31 -9.57 -2.96 3.77
CA ILE A 31 -9.39 -1.85 2.82
C ILE A 31 -10.73 -1.19 2.47
N LYS A 32 -11.83 -1.95 2.38
CA LYS A 32 -13.18 -1.40 2.07
C LYS A 32 -13.71 -0.45 3.15
N LEU A 33 -13.19 -0.53 4.37
CA LEU A 33 -13.52 0.40 5.45
C LEU A 33 -12.75 1.72 5.37
N GLY A 34 -11.71 1.77 4.52
CA GLY A 34 -10.93 2.96 4.23
C GLY A 34 -11.74 4.08 3.60
N SER A 35 -11.21 5.30 3.68
CA SER A 35 -11.72 6.41 2.87
C SER A 35 -11.39 6.21 1.40
N THR A 36 -12.20 6.78 0.52
CA THR A 36 -11.98 6.64 -0.92
C THR A 36 -10.70 7.37 -1.36
N ALA A 37 -9.91 6.68 -2.20
CA ALA A 37 -8.79 7.24 -2.95
C ALA A 37 -9.00 6.92 -4.43
N ILE A 38 -8.67 7.87 -5.31
CA ILE A 38 -8.86 7.77 -6.76
C ILE A 38 -7.56 8.20 -7.43
N GLY A 39 -7.11 7.40 -8.40
CA GLY A 39 -6.01 7.74 -9.29
C GLY A 39 -6.50 7.81 -10.73
N LEU A 40 -6.09 8.84 -11.47
CA LEU A 40 -6.42 9.01 -12.88
C LEU A 40 -5.13 9.20 -13.68
N LYS A 41 -4.79 8.21 -14.50
CA LYS A 41 -3.72 8.30 -15.47
C LYS A 41 -4.23 8.91 -16.78
N THR A 42 -3.49 9.88 -17.29
CA THR A 42 -3.65 10.42 -18.64
C THR A 42 -2.37 10.18 -19.45
N LYS A 43 -2.32 10.69 -20.68
CA LYS A 43 -1.09 10.69 -21.49
C LYS A 43 -0.05 11.70 -20.99
N ASP A 44 -0.49 12.75 -20.31
CA ASP A 44 0.35 13.89 -19.92
C ASP A 44 0.78 13.81 -18.44
N GLY A 45 0.13 12.97 -17.63
CA GLY A 45 0.39 12.90 -16.20
C GLY A 45 -0.59 12.01 -15.45
N VAL A 46 -0.39 11.92 -14.14
CA VAL A 46 -1.26 11.18 -13.21
C VAL A 46 -1.73 12.11 -12.10
N VAL A 47 -3.00 11.99 -11.73
CA VAL A 47 -3.60 12.74 -10.62
C VAL A 47 -4.07 11.76 -9.55
N LEU A 48 -3.71 12.05 -8.30
CA LEU A 48 -4.21 11.36 -7.11
C LEU A 48 -5.16 12.28 -6.34
N ALA A 49 -6.32 11.74 -5.94
CA ALA A 49 -7.31 12.45 -5.13
C ALA A 49 -7.76 11.54 -3.98
N VAL A 50 -7.87 12.09 -2.78
CA VAL A 50 -8.21 11.34 -1.56
C VAL A 50 -9.28 12.04 -0.74
N GLU A 51 -10.19 11.26 -0.17
CA GLU A 51 -11.17 11.74 0.80
C GLU A 51 -10.53 11.86 2.20
N LYS A 52 -10.41 13.10 2.68
CA LYS A 52 -10.07 13.38 4.08
C LYS A 52 -11.34 13.45 4.92
N ARG A 53 -11.67 12.36 5.63
CA ARG A 53 -12.78 12.32 6.58
C ARG A 53 -12.42 13.08 7.85
N VAL A 54 -12.95 14.29 7.98
CA VAL A 54 -12.82 15.12 9.19
C VAL A 54 -13.97 14.77 10.13
N THR A 55 -13.66 14.09 11.23
CA THR A 55 -14.66 13.59 12.19
C THR A 55 -15.14 14.64 13.18
N SER A 56 -14.38 15.71 13.36
CA SER A 56 -14.66 16.79 14.32
C SER A 56 -14.17 18.13 13.75
N PRO A 57 -14.88 19.24 14.01
CA PRO A 57 -14.40 20.59 13.66
C PRO A 57 -13.12 20.98 14.41
N LEU A 58 -12.73 20.24 15.46
CA LEU A 58 -11.48 20.44 16.18
C LEU A 58 -10.28 19.78 15.49
N LEU A 59 -10.52 18.93 14.48
CA LEU A 59 -9.46 18.24 13.75
C LEU A 59 -8.98 19.13 12.61
N GLU A 60 -7.71 19.52 12.65
CA GLU A 60 -7.06 20.28 11.61
C GLU A 60 -6.87 19.40 10.35
N PRO A 61 -7.56 19.67 9.22
CA PRO A 61 -7.55 18.78 8.05
C PRO A 61 -6.17 18.65 7.39
N SER A 62 -5.30 19.65 7.54
CA SER A 62 -3.93 19.61 7.03
C SER A 62 -3.08 18.55 7.74
N SER A 63 -3.38 18.23 9.00
CA SER A 63 -2.66 17.19 9.77
C SER A 63 -2.96 15.76 9.30
N VAL A 64 -4.03 15.55 8.53
CA VAL A 64 -4.40 14.24 8.00
C VAL A 64 -3.75 14.04 6.62
N GLU A 65 -2.65 13.31 6.59
CA GLU A 65 -1.94 12.95 5.37
C GLU A 65 -2.44 11.63 4.81
N LYS A 66 -2.85 11.65 3.53
CA LYS A 66 -3.32 10.48 2.75
C LYS A 66 -2.67 10.35 1.38
N ILE A 67 -1.94 11.39 0.99
CA ILE A 67 -1.03 11.39 -0.15
C ILE A 67 0.36 11.54 0.45
N MET A 68 1.27 10.66 0.10
CA MET A 68 2.66 10.69 0.57
C MET A 68 3.60 10.64 -0.62
N GLU A 69 4.63 11.49 -0.58
CA GLU A 69 5.73 11.47 -1.54
C GLU A 69 6.69 10.33 -1.23
N ILE A 70 7.06 9.55 -2.25
CA ILE A 70 8.05 8.46 -2.17
C ILE A 70 9.40 8.92 -2.73
N ASP A 71 9.39 9.59 -3.89
CA ASP A 71 10.53 10.26 -4.51
C ASP A 71 9.98 11.48 -5.29
N GLU A 72 10.85 12.35 -5.79
CA GLU A 72 10.48 13.58 -6.50
C GLU A 72 9.51 13.34 -7.67
N HIS A 73 9.59 12.16 -8.31
CA HIS A 73 8.76 11.74 -9.44
C HIS A 73 7.73 10.66 -9.11
N ILE A 74 7.62 10.24 -7.83
CA ILE A 74 6.73 9.16 -7.37
C ILE A 74 5.95 9.60 -6.12
N GLY A 75 4.63 9.59 -6.22
CA GLY A 75 3.71 9.78 -5.10
C GLY A 75 2.81 8.57 -4.90
N CYS A 76 2.25 8.44 -3.70
CA CYS A 76 1.22 7.44 -3.44
C CYS A 76 0.01 8.02 -2.72
N ALA A 77 -1.15 7.41 -2.95
CA ALA A 77 -2.35 7.61 -2.16
C ALA A 77 -2.71 6.29 -1.45
N MET A 78 -3.17 6.38 -0.20
CA MET A 78 -3.46 5.19 0.61
C MET A 78 -4.95 5.04 0.92
N SER A 79 -5.44 3.81 0.97
CA SER A 79 -6.76 3.46 1.49
C SER A 79 -6.70 2.22 2.39
N GLY A 80 -7.40 2.25 3.52
CA GLY A 80 -7.31 1.23 4.57
C GLY A 80 -6.60 1.74 5.82
N LEU A 81 -5.78 0.89 6.45
CA LEU A 81 -5.05 1.20 7.67
C LEU A 81 -3.83 2.10 7.41
N ILE A 82 -3.92 3.38 7.79
CA ILE A 82 -2.86 4.39 7.57
C ILE A 82 -1.53 4.00 8.24
N ALA A 83 -1.58 3.32 9.38
CA ALA A 83 -0.37 2.89 10.09
C ALA A 83 0.48 1.93 9.24
N ASP A 84 -0.18 0.97 8.57
CA ASP A 84 0.47 0.01 7.68
C ASP A 84 1.05 0.72 6.44
N ALA A 85 0.35 1.73 5.92
CA ALA A 85 0.79 2.53 4.77
C ALA A 85 2.14 3.21 5.01
N ARG A 86 2.36 3.74 6.22
CA ARG A 86 3.59 4.46 6.58
C ARG A 86 4.81 3.56 6.51
N THR A 87 4.70 2.32 6.96
CA THR A 87 5.79 1.33 6.87
C THR A 87 6.15 1.03 5.42
N LEU A 88 5.13 0.82 4.56
CA LEU A 88 5.35 0.55 3.15
C LEU A 88 5.99 1.72 2.40
N VAL A 89 5.55 2.95 2.68
CA VAL A 89 6.10 4.15 2.04
C VAL A 89 7.52 4.45 2.51
N GLU A 90 7.82 4.25 3.80
CA GLU A 90 9.18 4.44 4.29
C GLU A 90 10.14 3.42 3.68
N HIS A 91 9.71 2.16 3.56
CA HIS A 91 10.47 1.15 2.81
C HIS A 91 10.71 1.59 1.36
N ALA A 92 9.66 2.06 0.67
CA ALA A 92 9.77 2.54 -0.70
C ALA A 92 10.77 3.70 -0.85
N ARG A 93 10.76 4.66 0.08
CA ARG A 93 11.73 5.78 0.11
C ARG A 93 13.16 5.29 0.25
N VAL A 94 13.40 4.31 1.12
CA VAL A 94 14.74 3.73 1.28
C VAL A 94 15.17 3.02 -0.01
N GLU A 95 14.29 2.24 -0.62
CA GLU A 95 14.60 1.52 -1.87
C GLU A 95 14.86 2.46 -3.05
N THR A 96 14.07 3.53 -3.21
CA THR A 96 14.29 4.52 -4.29
C THR A 96 15.63 5.25 -4.12
N GLN A 97 15.98 5.65 -2.89
CA GLN A 97 17.26 6.30 -2.63
C GLN A 97 18.45 5.33 -2.78
N ASN A 98 18.30 4.07 -2.37
CA ASN A 98 19.32 3.04 -2.57
C ASN A 98 19.57 2.77 -4.06
N HIS A 99 18.50 2.71 -4.86
CA HIS A 99 18.59 2.57 -6.31
C HIS A 99 19.33 3.77 -6.92
N ARG A 100 18.93 5.00 -6.56
CA ARG A 100 19.59 6.22 -7.03
C ARG A 100 21.07 6.27 -6.64
N PHE A 101 21.41 5.86 -5.42
CA PHE A 101 22.79 5.77 -4.96
C PHE A 101 23.61 4.75 -5.76
N SER A 102 23.03 3.59 -6.06
CA SER A 102 23.74 2.47 -6.70
C SER A 102 23.90 2.63 -8.20
N TYR A 103 22.86 3.14 -8.88
CA TYR A 103 22.78 3.21 -10.34
C TYR A 103 22.93 4.63 -10.89
N GLY A 104 22.80 5.66 -10.05
CA GLY A 104 22.93 7.06 -10.47
C GLY A 104 21.72 7.60 -11.24
N GLU A 105 20.60 6.89 -11.24
CA GLU A 105 19.37 7.26 -11.95
C GLU A 105 18.13 7.11 -11.05
N PRO A 106 17.01 7.83 -11.33
CA PRO A 106 15.77 7.66 -10.59
C PRO A 106 15.17 6.27 -10.80
N MET A 107 14.71 5.63 -9.73
CA MET A 107 14.05 4.32 -9.80
C MET A 107 12.74 4.40 -10.60
N THR A 108 12.43 3.40 -11.44
CA THR A 108 11.16 3.38 -12.18
C THR A 108 9.96 3.17 -11.24
N VAL A 109 8.78 3.66 -11.64
CA VAL A 109 7.55 3.52 -10.85
C VAL A 109 7.18 2.04 -10.66
N GLU A 110 7.39 1.23 -11.69
CA GLU A 110 7.19 -0.22 -11.64
C GLU A 110 8.13 -0.89 -10.63
N SER A 111 9.42 -0.55 -10.64
CA SER A 111 10.38 -1.16 -9.71
C SER A 111 10.08 -0.78 -8.27
N SER A 112 9.70 0.49 -8.02
CA SER A 112 9.30 0.95 -6.69
C SER A 112 8.04 0.20 -6.20
N THR A 113 7.08 -0.01 -7.10
CA THR A 113 5.86 -0.80 -6.82
C THR A 113 6.22 -2.25 -6.47
N GLN A 114 7.10 -2.88 -7.25
CA GLN A 114 7.54 -4.25 -6.99
C GLN A 114 8.22 -4.40 -5.63
N ALA A 115 9.10 -3.45 -5.25
CA ALA A 115 9.77 -3.47 -3.95
C ALA A 115 8.76 -3.40 -2.78
N ILE A 116 7.72 -2.59 -2.92
CA ILE A 116 6.62 -2.51 -1.95
C ILE A 116 5.86 -3.85 -1.89
N CYS A 117 5.55 -4.46 -3.03
CA CYS A 117 4.89 -5.77 -3.08
C CYS A 117 5.73 -6.87 -2.44
N ASP A 118 7.05 -6.85 -2.65
CA ASP A 118 7.98 -7.81 -2.07
C ASP A 118 7.97 -7.72 -0.54
N LEU A 119 7.93 -6.51 0.03
CA LEU A 119 7.73 -6.34 1.48
C LEU A 119 6.34 -6.78 1.92
N ALA A 120 5.29 -6.46 1.15
CA ALA A 120 3.91 -6.80 1.50
C ALA A 120 3.65 -8.31 1.60
N LEU A 121 4.40 -9.10 0.83
CA LEU A 121 4.33 -10.57 0.87
C LEU A 121 5.09 -11.21 2.03
N ARG A 122 5.90 -10.45 2.80
CA ARG A 122 6.68 -10.96 3.94
C ARG A 122 5.85 -11.12 5.21
N PHE A 123 4.80 -11.94 5.15
CA PHE A 123 4.04 -12.34 6.33
C PHE A 123 3.99 -13.87 6.46
N GLY A 124 3.97 -14.38 7.69
CA GLY A 124 3.96 -15.81 7.95
C GLY A 124 4.64 -16.19 9.26
N GLU A 125 4.80 -17.50 9.47
CA GLU A 125 5.36 -18.10 10.69
C GLU A 125 6.75 -18.73 10.46
N GLY A 126 7.33 -18.57 9.26
CA GLY A 126 8.51 -19.31 8.81
C GLY A 126 9.86 -18.62 9.03
N ASP A 127 9.91 -17.28 9.01
CA ASP A 127 11.15 -16.51 9.14
C ASP A 127 11.06 -15.53 10.32
N GLU A 128 12.18 -15.32 11.03
CA GLU A 128 12.25 -14.38 12.17
C GLU A 128 11.91 -12.93 11.79
N GLU A 129 12.06 -12.56 10.51
CA GLU A 129 11.73 -11.24 9.97
C GLU A 129 10.31 -11.17 9.38
N SER A 130 9.55 -12.26 9.37
CA SER A 130 8.19 -12.27 8.83
C SER A 130 7.21 -11.54 9.74
N MET A 131 6.35 -10.73 9.14
CA MET A 131 5.24 -10.11 9.85
C MET A 131 4.20 -11.16 10.23
N SER A 132 3.58 -10.98 11.39
CA SER A 132 2.54 -11.91 11.89
C SER A 132 1.21 -11.81 11.16
N ARG A 133 1.01 -10.76 10.35
CA ARG A 133 -0.21 -10.53 9.56
C ARG A 133 0.11 -9.77 8.26
N PRO A 134 -0.72 -9.92 7.21
CA PRO A 134 -0.64 -9.06 6.04
C PRO A 134 -1.00 -7.60 6.37
N PHE A 135 -0.58 -6.69 5.50
CA PHE A 135 -0.95 -5.28 5.57
C PHE A 135 -2.42 -5.07 5.17
N GLY A 136 -3.16 -4.29 5.98
CA GLY A 136 -4.55 -3.94 5.73
C GLY A 136 -4.71 -2.62 4.96
N VAL A 137 -3.85 -2.37 3.97
CA VAL A 137 -3.82 -1.14 3.18
C VAL A 137 -3.63 -1.47 1.69
N SER A 138 -4.26 -0.68 0.83
CA SER A 138 -3.96 -0.62 -0.60
C SER A 138 -3.38 0.75 -0.92
N LEU A 139 -2.35 0.75 -1.77
CA LEU A 139 -1.63 1.94 -2.21
C LEU A 139 -1.87 2.15 -3.69
N LEU A 140 -2.29 3.36 -4.07
CA LEU A 140 -2.25 3.82 -5.45
C LEU A 140 -0.89 4.49 -5.65
N ILE A 141 0.01 3.84 -6.40
CA ILE A 141 1.34 4.37 -6.67
C ILE A 141 1.31 5.05 -8.04
N ALA A 142 1.59 6.34 -8.05
CA ALA A 142 1.59 7.16 -9.25
C ALA A 142 2.96 7.80 -9.43
N GLY A 143 3.42 7.87 -10.67
CA GLY A 143 4.63 8.61 -10.97
C GLY A 143 4.79 8.89 -12.44
N HIS A 144 5.84 9.62 -12.76
CA HIS A 144 6.25 9.89 -14.13
C HIS A 144 7.74 9.61 -14.26
N ASP A 145 8.07 8.49 -14.92
CA ASP A 145 9.45 8.11 -15.21
C ASP A 145 9.74 8.24 -16.72
N GLU A 146 10.86 7.66 -17.18
CA GLU A 146 11.26 7.68 -18.60
C GLU A 146 10.26 7.00 -19.54
N ASN A 147 9.44 6.08 -19.02
CA ASN A 147 8.38 5.41 -19.76
C ASN A 147 7.09 6.24 -19.82
N GLY A 148 7.08 7.41 -19.18
CA GLY A 148 5.95 8.32 -19.09
C GLY A 148 5.12 8.15 -17.81
N PRO A 149 3.87 8.66 -17.79
CA PRO A 149 3.02 8.58 -16.61
C PRO A 149 2.50 7.16 -16.37
N SER A 150 2.63 6.70 -15.13
CA SER A 150 2.24 5.34 -14.70
C SER A 150 1.46 5.36 -13.39
N LEU A 151 0.50 4.44 -13.28
CA LEU A 151 -0.38 4.29 -12.11
C LEU A 151 -0.57 2.80 -11.82
N TYR A 152 -0.23 2.38 -10.60
CA TYR A 152 -0.34 1.01 -10.10
C TYR A 152 -1.22 0.96 -8.83
N VAL A 153 -1.73 -0.23 -8.52
CA VAL A 153 -2.59 -0.56 -7.37
C VAL A 153 -2.08 -1.82 -6.68
#